data_AF-A0A9D6QUU9-F1
#
_entry.id   AF-A0A9D6QUU9-F1
#
_cell.length_a   1.000
_cell.length_b   1.000
_cell.length_c   1.000
_cell.angle_alpha   90.00
_cell.angle_beta   90.00
_cell.angle_gamma   90.00
#
_symmetry.space_group_name_H-M   'P 1'
#
loop_
_entity.id
_entity.type
_entity.pdbx_description
1 polymer ?
#
loop_
_entity_poly.entity_id
_entity_poly.type
_entity_poly.pdbx_seq_one_letter_code
_entity_poly.pdbx_strand_id
1 'polypeptide(L)'
;DEETRLRAALFQMHEVAQRFFRTQLEGPEGAGARAYLAKRGLPQEAVAEFGLGFAPGGSRLARVLEKEGFTPEQLKAGGLALESQEGPGFSDRFRNRLMFPIASERGKLIAFAGRAAERSIHLLLEEGLHARVLSLPEGLDPHEFCTQRGGAEYEALLNQAPGYYYWLADRARQQFDARTAEGRVAAFRSLLPAINRVRDKIERVALVNDLADRLGVEPGLVLENFRRAAAERRGPAVAPAEVSSLQPAERLLLRLLMENEGARRELLGEMQRSGAVEDSRAAGVFRALESLSASGEPFDVTALLGRLEEPDRRLVTDTMLGLTGDPPDLEQGRAALRALESAAWEVRRKTLHKRIQEAEKAGKMEEALRLLQEKQELESRAARGL
;
A
#
# COMPACT_ATOMS: atom_id res chain seq x y z
N ASP A 1 29.05 -11.47 10.18
CA ASP A 1 27.91 -10.83 9.53
C ASP A 1 27.77 -9.40 10.05
N GLU A 2 27.79 -8.42 9.16
CA GLU A 2 27.78 -6.99 9.48
C GLU A 2 26.40 -6.52 9.95
N GLU A 3 25.34 -7.06 9.33
CA GLU A 3 23.95 -6.81 9.68
C GLU A 3 23.64 -7.24 11.12
N THR A 4 24.11 -8.42 11.52
CA THR A 4 23.97 -8.92 12.89
C THR A 4 24.62 -7.99 13.92
N ARG A 5 25.80 -7.42 13.62
CA ARG A 5 26.48 -6.48 14.52
C ARG A 5 25.73 -5.16 14.61
N LEU A 6 25.25 -4.64 13.49
CA LEU A 6 24.44 -3.42 13.46
C LEU A 6 23.18 -3.63 14.30
N ARG A 7 22.45 -4.73 14.11
CA ARG A 7 21.25 -5.05 14.88
C ARG A 7 21.51 -5.11 16.38
N ALA A 8 22.61 -5.73 16.81
CA ALA A 8 23.00 -5.77 18.21
C ALA A 8 23.27 -4.37 18.77
N ALA A 9 23.98 -3.52 18.02
CA ALA A 9 24.22 -2.13 18.39
C ALA A 9 22.91 -1.33 18.49
N LEU A 10 21.95 -1.54 17.59
CA LEU A 10 20.65 -0.87 17.65
C LEU A 10 19.84 -1.25 18.89
N PHE A 11 19.84 -2.53 19.30
CA PHE A 11 19.19 -2.94 20.55
C PHE A 11 19.84 -2.27 21.76
N GLN A 12 21.18 -2.27 21.83
CA GLN A 12 21.91 -1.61 22.91
C GLN A 12 21.62 -0.11 22.95
N MET A 13 21.53 0.54 21.79
CA MET A 13 21.19 1.97 21.69
C MET A 13 19.80 2.27 22.27
N HIS A 14 18.81 1.42 21.99
CA HIS A 14 17.45 1.57 22.53
C HIS A 14 17.40 1.31 24.04
N GLU A 15 18.18 0.35 24.55
CA GLU A 15 18.32 0.12 26.00
C GLU A 15 18.98 1.33 26.71
N VAL A 16 20.03 1.92 26.12
CA VAL A 16 20.65 3.16 26.61
C VAL A 16 19.64 4.31 26.62
N ALA A 17 18.92 4.49 25.52
CA ALA A 17 17.91 5.54 25.41
C ALA A 17 16.78 5.38 26.43
N GLN A 18 16.30 4.16 26.68
CA GLN A 18 15.27 3.91 27.70
C GLN A 18 15.77 4.30 29.10
N ARG A 19 16.98 3.88 29.48
CA ARG A 19 17.59 4.26 30.76
C ARG A 19 17.73 5.77 30.90
N PHE A 20 18.20 6.43 29.83
CA PHE A 20 18.27 7.88 29.78
C PHE A 20 16.91 8.53 30.02
N PHE A 21 15.88 8.16 29.24
CA PHE A 21 14.55 8.76 29.37
C PHE A 21 13.90 8.50 30.74
N ARG A 22 14.09 7.31 31.33
CA ARG A 22 13.61 7.02 32.69
C ARG A 22 14.27 7.93 33.72
N THR A 23 15.60 8.05 33.63
CA THR A 23 16.36 8.94 34.52
C THR A 23 15.89 10.40 34.39
N GLN A 24 15.63 10.86 33.17
CA GLN A 24 15.10 12.22 32.94
C GLN A 24 13.68 12.38 33.48
N LEU A 25 12.83 11.34 33.38
CA LEU A 25 11.47 11.35 33.95
C LEU A 25 11.49 11.39 35.47
N GLU A 26 12.44 10.74 36.13
CA GLU A 26 12.60 10.76 37.60
C GLU A 26 13.28 12.06 38.08
N GLY A 27 14.14 12.66 37.27
CA GLY A 27 14.87 13.89 37.58
C GLY A 27 14.03 15.18 37.53
N PRO A 28 14.66 16.36 37.73
CA PRO A 28 13.97 17.65 37.77
C PRO A 28 13.24 18.01 36.48
N GLU A 29 13.84 17.71 35.32
CA GLU A 29 13.27 17.98 33.98
C GLU A 29 11.96 17.23 33.75
N GLY A 30 11.81 16.05 34.36
CA GLY A 30 10.61 15.23 34.30
C GLY A 30 9.47 15.70 35.20
N ALA A 31 9.64 16.74 36.03
CA ALA A 31 8.63 17.15 37.01
C ALA A 31 7.26 17.46 36.37
N GLY A 32 7.25 18.18 35.24
CA GLY A 32 6.02 18.46 34.49
C GLY A 32 5.39 17.20 33.90
N ALA A 33 6.22 16.26 33.43
CA ALA A 33 5.76 14.98 32.89
C ALA A 33 5.16 14.08 33.98
N ARG A 34 5.78 14.00 35.17
CA ARG A 34 5.23 13.29 36.33
C ARG A 34 3.92 13.91 36.81
N ALA A 35 3.86 15.24 36.91
CA ALA A 35 2.63 15.95 37.26
C ALA A 35 1.50 15.67 36.23
N TYR A 36 1.84 15.61 34.94
CA TYR A 36 0.90 15.24 33.89
C TYR A 36 0.41 13.79 34.02
N LEU A 37 1.31 12.83 34.26
CA LEU A 37 0.96 11.42 34.48
C LEU A 37 0.08 11.23 35.73
N ALA A 38 0.41 11.93 36.82
CA ALA A 38 -0.38 11.92 38.05
C ALA A 38 -1.77 12.55 37.85
N LYS A 39 -1.87 13.67 37.12
CA LYS A 39 -3.16 14.29 36.75
C LYS A 39 -4.02 13.36 35.90
N ARG A 40 -3.37 12.57 35.04
CA ARG A 40 -4.01 11.52 34.25
C ARG A 40 -4.43 10.33 35.15
N GLY A 41 -3.83 10.15 36.33
CA GLY A 41 -4.15 9.04 37.22
C GLY A 41 -3.43 7.74 36.84
N LEU A 42 -2.29 7.85 36.14
CA LEU A 42 -1.43 6.68 35.93
C LEU A 42 -0.67 6.37 37.23
N PRO A 43 -0.82 5.14 37.79
CA PRO A 43 -0.10 4.74 38.98
C PRO A 43 1.40 4.62 38.69
N GLN A 44 2.24 4.88 39.68
CA GLN A 44 3.70 4.86 39.52
C GLN A 44 4.21 3.46 39.15
N GLU A 45 3.50 2.42 39.60
CA GLU A 45 3.72 1.03 39.26
C GLU A 45 3.59 0.80 37.75
N ALA A 46 2.54 1.33 37.11
CA ALA A 46 2.35 1.21 35.66
C ALA A 46 3.42 2.00 34.89
N VAL A 47 3.81 3.18 35.39
CA VAL A 47 4.91 3.97 34.79
C VAL A 47 6.21 3.16 34.79
N ALA A 48 6.50 2.45 35.89
CA ALA A 48 7.68 1.60 36.02
C ALA A 48 7.59 0.32 35.18
N GLU A 49 6.44 -0.35 35.20
CA GLU A 49 6.15 -1.60 34.47
C GLU A 49 6.33 -1.41 32.97
N PHE A 50 5.70 -0.37 32.41
CA PHE A 50 5.79 -0.06 30.98
C PHE A 50 7.06 0.74 30.62
N GLY A 51 7.92 1.04 31.59
CA GLY A 51 9.21 1.70 31.38
C GLY A 51 9.10 3.08 30.73
N LEU A 52 8.07 3.85 31.09
CA LEU A 52 7.84 5.19 30.56
C LEU A 52 9.02 6.10 30.91
N GLY A 53 9.32 7.04 30.01
CA GLY A 53 10.39 7.99 30.19
C GLY A 53 10.03 9.39 29.72
N PHE A 54 10.97 10.32 29.82
CA PHE A 54 10.83 11.68 29.34
C PHE A 54 12.04 12.07 28.50
N ALA A 55 11.78 12.55 27.28
CA ALA A 55 12.77 13.18 26.43
C ALA A 55 12.82 14.68 26.78
N PRO A 56 13.91 15.18 27.40
CA PRO A 56 14.07 16.61 27.67
C PRO A 56 14.35 17.38 26.37
N GLY A 57 14.41 18.70 26.46
CA GLY A 57 14.84 19.54 25.34
C GLY A 57 16.35 19.44 25.05
N GLY A 58 16.75 19.91 23.87
CA GLY A 58 18.14 19.95 23.41
C GLY A 58 18.59 18.68 22.68
N SER A 59 19.90 18.45 22.65
CA SER A 59 20.56 17.29 22.02
C SER A 59 21.26 16.41 23.05
N ARG A 60 20.56 16.12 24.17
CA ARG A 60 21.18 15.46 25.33
C ARG A 60 21.34 13.95 25.09
N LEU A 61 20.35 13.31 24.47
CA LEU A 61 20.43 11.89 24.16
C LEU A 61 21.52 11.62 23.11
N ALA A 62 21.57 12.41 22.04
CA ALA A 62 22.59 12.28 20.99
C ALA A 62 24.00 12.29 21.58
N ARG A 63 24.30 13.24 22.46
CA ARG A 63 25.59 13.31 23.17
C ARG A 63 25.87 12.10 24.06
N VAL A 64 24.84 11.56 24.72
CA VAL A 64 24.98 10.33 25.51
C VAL A 64 25.31 9.15 24.60
N LEU A 65 24.60 9.00 23.48
CA LEU A 65 24.85 7.91 22.53
C LEU A 65 26.24 8.03 21.88
N GLU A 66 26.68 9.23 21.51
CA GLU A 66 28.03 9.47 21.02
C GLU A 66 29.09 9.09 22.07
N LYS A 67 28.86 9.45 23.35
CA LYS A 67 29.76 9.11 24.46
C LYS A 67 29.82 7.60 24.74
N GLU A 68 28.70 6.90 24.54
CA GLU A 68 28.62 5.43 24.64
C GLU A 68 29.29 4.72 23.45
N GLY A 69 29.80 5.46 22.45
CA GLY A 69 30.61 4.93 21.36
C GLY A 69 29.82 4.50 20.13
N PHE A 70 28.55 4.91 19.99
CA PHE A 70 27.76 4.61 18.79
C PHE A 70 28.27 5.43 17.60
N THR A 71 28.45 4.78 16.45
CA THR A 71 28.95 5.45 15.23
C THR A 71 27.87 6.32 14.58
N PRO A 72 28.24 7.31 13.75
CA PRO A 72 27.27 8.10 13.00
C PRO A 72 26.27 7.26 12.20
N GLU A 73 26.72 6.17 11.59
CA GLU A 73 25.87 5.24 10.82
C GLU A 73 24.85 4.55 11.73
N GLN A 74 25.29 4.11 12.92
CA GLN A 74 24.40 3.50 13.91
C GLN A 74 23.39 4.51 14.45
N LEU A 75 23.80 5.76 14.70
CA LEU A 75 22.90 6.83 15.19
C LEU A 75 21.81 7.14 14.17
N LYS A 76 22.16 7.21 12.88
CA LYS A 76 21.20 7.38 11.77
C LYS A 76 20.23 6.19 11.70
N ALA A 77 20.76 4.97 11.71
CA ALA A 77 19.96 3.75 11.62
C ALA A 77 19.04 3.54 12.83
N GLY A 78 19.46 3.97 14.03
CA GLY A 78 18.70 3.81 15.27
C GLY A 78 17.50 4.74 15.40
N GLY A 79 17.36 5.76 14.56
CA GLY A 79 16.18 6.62 14.52
C GLY A 79 15.93 7.44 15.79
N LEU A 80 16.89 7.51 16.71
CA LEU A 80 16.82 8.28 17.96
C LEU A 80 17.44 9.69 17.82
N ALA A 81 18.33 9.86 16.85
CA ALA A 81 19.02 11.09 16.55
C ALA A 81 18.86 11.47 15.07
N LEU A 82 18.94 12.77 14.79
CA LEU A 82 18.90 13.36 13.46
C LEU A 82 20.23 14.07 13.21
N GLU A 83 20.83 13.80 12.06
CA GLU A 83 22.03 14.53 11.61
C GLU A 83 21.70 16.01 11.43
N SER A 84 22.60 16.88 11.89
CA SER A 84 22.46 18.33 11.75
C SER A 84 22.63 18.77 10.30
N GLN A 85 21.79 19.71 9.85
CA GLN A 85 21.89 20.35 8.54
C GLN A 85 22.93 21.48 8.52
N GLU A 86 23.35 21.97 9.70
CA GLU A 86 24.17 23.19 9.86
C GLU A 86 25.64 22.89 10.23
N GLY A 87 26.06 21.62 10.22
CA GLY A 87 27.45 21.22 10.51
C GLY A 87 27.56 19.78 11.04
N PRO A 88 28.78 19.32 11.38
CA PRO A 88 28.96 17.97 11.93
C PRO A 88 28.29 17.87 13.32
N GLY A 89 27.42 16.88 13.47
CA GLY A 89 26.81 16.54 14.76
C GLY A 89 25.39 15.99 14.65
N PHE A 90 24.87 15.51 15.78
CA PHE A 90 23.53 14.94 15.89
C PHE A 90 22.65 15.72 16.87
N SER A 91 21.35 15.72 16.61
CA SER A 91 20.32 16.31 17.45
C SER A 91 19.24 15.29 17.81
N ASP A 92 18.61 15.45 18.97
CA ASP A 92 17.61 14.48 19.44
C ASP A 92 16.37 14.53 18.53
N ARG A 93 15.87 13.36 18.08
CA ARG A 93 14.61 13.27 17.33
C ARG A 93 13.40 13.59 18.21
N PHE A 94 13.46 13.17 19.47
CA PHE A 94 12.39 13.35 20.45
C PHE A 94 12.79 14.44 21.44
N ARG A 95 11.94 15.45 21.62
CA ARG A 95 12.19 16.60 22.52
C ARG A 95 10.91 16.96 23.26
N ASN A 96 11.06 17.32 24.53
CA ASN A 96 9.97 17.73 25.44
C ASN A 96 8.75 16.80 25.37
N ARG A 97 8.98 15.49 25.46
CA ARG A 97 7.94 14.48 25.19
C ARG A 97 8.01 13.30 26.15
N LEU A 98 6.86 12.79 26.56
CA LEU A 98 6.74 11.48 27.20
C LEU A 98 7.07 10.36 26.22
N MET A 99 7.93 9.46 26.63
CA MET A 99 8.46 8.38 25.80
C MET A 99 7.83 7.05 26.21
N PHE A 100 7.26 6.36 25.22
CA PHE A 100 6.67 5.02 25.36
C PHE A 100 7.57 4.02 24.63
N PRO A 101 8.30 3.15 25.34
CA PRO A 101 9.14 2.14 24.69
C PRO A 101 8.28 1.13 23.92
N ILE A 102 8.76 0.69 22.77
CA ILE A 102 8.18 -0.41 21.99
C ILE A 102 9.16 -1.57 22.04
N ALA A 103 8.69 -2.70 22.57
CA ALA A 103 9.43 -3.95 22.60
C ALA A 103 9.03 -4.86 21.43
N SER A 104 9.98 -5.65 20.95
CA SER A 104 9.73 -6.83 20.11
C SER A 104 9.05 -7.94 20.92
N GLU A 105 8.59 -8.98 20.23
CA GLU A 105 8.00 -10.17 20.85
C GLU A 105 8.91 -10.86 21.88
N ARG A 106 10.23 -10.68 21.75
CA ARG A 106 11.24 -11.22 22.69
C ARG A 106 11.57 -10.27 23.84
N GLY A 107 10.79 -9.19 24.01
CA GLY A 107 11.00 -8.17 25.04
C GLY A 107 12.14 -7.18 24.76
N LYS A 108 12.87 -7.33 23.64
CA LYS A 108 13.94 -6.39 23.27
C LYS A 108 13.37 -5.09 22.75
N LEU A 109 13.86 -3.96 23.25
CA LEU A 109 13.42 -2.64 22.80
C LEU A 109 13.88 -2.35 21.38
N ILE A 110 12.95 -1.91 20.54
CA ILE A 110 13.19 -1.70 19.11
C ILE A 110 12.78 -0.31 18.61
N ALA A 111 11.95 0.42 19.36
CA ALA A 111 11.48 1.74 18.98
C ALA A 111 10.86 2.49 20.17
N PHE A 112 10.41 3.72 19.92
CA PHE A 112 9.59 4.51 20.84
C PHE A 112 8.40 5.13 20.11
N ALA A 113 7.22 5.14 20.75
CA ALA A 113 5.95 5.58 20.13
C ALA A 113 5.60 7.06 20.38
N GLY A 114 4.77 7.63 19.49
CA GLY A 114 4.25 9.00 19.62
C GLY A 114 2.91 9.33 18.91
N ARG A 115 2.05 8.32 18.61
CA ARG A 115 0.73 8.31 17.86
C ARG A 115 0.81 7.49 16.54
N ALA A 116 -0.23 6.88 15.94
CA ALA A 116 -1.63 6.54 16.25
C ALA A 116 -2.01 5.25 15.47
N ALA A 117 -2.96 4.47 15.98
CA ALA A 117 -3.25 3.07 15.61
C ALA A 117 -4.08 2.86 14.32
N GLU A 118 -4.73 3.89 13.77
CA GLU A 118 -5.76 3.71 12.71
C GLU A 118 -5.18 3.18 11.39
N ARG A 119 -3.93 3.52 11.05
CA ARG A 119 -3.26 3.05 9.82
C ARG A 119 -3.02 1.53 9.80
N SER A 120 -2.91 0.90 10.97
CA SER A 120 -2.58 -0.52 11.08
C SER A 120 -3.78 -1.43 10.85
N ILE A 121 -5.02 -0.92 10.98
CA ILE A 121 -6.23 -1.75 10.85
C ILE A 121 -6.36 -2.33 9.44
N HIS A 122 -6.02 -1.54 8.41
CA HIS A 122 -6.10 -2.01 7.02
C HIS A 122 -5.15 -3.18 6.74
N LEU A 123 -3.94 -3.15 7.31
CA LEU A 123 -2.96 -4.24 7.18
C LEU A 123 -3.50 -5.54 7.81
N LEU A 124 -4.13 -5.45 8.98
CA LEU A 124 -4.66 -6.62 9.68
C LEU A 124 -5.80 -7.27 8.88
N LEU A 125 -6.69 -6.45 8.30
CA LEU A 125 -7.82 -6.93 7.50
C LEU A 125 -7.37 -7.59 6.19
N GLU A 126 -6.31 -7.09 5.55
CA GLU A 126 -5.76 -7.68 4.32
C GLU A 126 -5.16 -9.07 4.53
N GLU A 127 -4.66 -9.33 5.75
CA GLU A 127 -4.16 -10.64 6.18
C GLU A 127 -5.27 -11.57 6.72
N GLY A 128 -6.54 -11.17 6.59
CA GLY A 128 -7.69 -11.99 6.99
C GLY A 128 -7.98 -12.01 8.48
N LEU A 129 -7.40 -11.08 9.26
CA LEU A 129 -7.71 -10.95 10.69
C LEU A 129 -9.01 -10.17 10.90
N HIS A 130 -9.84 -10.65 11.83
CA HIS A 130 -11.07 -9.94 12.21
C HIS A 130 -10.77 -8.82 13.20
N ALA A 131 -11.00 -7.56 12.79
CA ALA A 131 -10.85 -6.39 13.65
C ALA A 131 -12.19 -5.95 14.26
N ARG A 132 -12.17 -5.56 15.53
CA ARG A 132 -13.28 -4.90 16.24
C ARG A 132 -12.86 -3.50 16.65
N VAL A 133 -13.80 -2.55 16.62
CA VAL A 133 -13.53 -1.15 16.95
C VAL A 133 -14.49 -0.68 18.03
N LEU A 134 -13.94 -0.31 19.18
CA LEU A 134 -14.69 0.35 20.24
C LEU A 134 -14.64 1.87 20.04
N SER A 135 -15.79 2.46 19.73
CA SER A 135 -16.00 3.90 19.90
C SER A 135 -16.43 4.18 21.33
N LEU A 136 -15.72 5.06 22.02
CA LEU A 136 -16.10 5.48 23.36
C LEU A 136 -17.15 6.61 23.30
N PRO A 137 -18.12 6.61 24.22
CA PRO A 137 -19.11 7.66 24.30
C PRO A 137 -18.46 9.01 24.66
N GLU A 138 -19.15 10.09 24.33
CA GLU A 138 -18.76 11.46 24.70
C GLU A 138 -17.40 11.92 24.13
N GLY A 139 -16.84 11.19 23.17
CA GLY A 139 -15.55 11.52 22.56
C GLY A 139 -14.35 11.33 23.49
N LEU A 140 -14.55 10.63 24.62
CA LEU A 140 -13.50 10.34 25.59
C LEU A 140 -12.44 9.45 24.96
N ASP A 141 -11.17 9.67 25.33
CA ASP A 141 -10.12 8.70 25.05
C ASP A 141 -10.23 7.49 26.03
N PRO A 142 -9.63 6.31 25.71
CA PRO A 142 -9.70 5.14 26.60
C PRO A 142 -9.25 5.40 28.02
N HIS A 143 -8.30 6.31 28.18
CA HIS A 143 -7.75 6.65 29.45
C HIS A 143 -8.73 7.52 30.26
N GLU A 144 -9.29 8.57 29.67
CA GLU A 144 -10.32 9.41 30.28
C GLU A 144 -11.56 8.59 30.66
N PHE A 145 -11.98 7.68 29.79
CA PHE A 145 -13.09 6.78 30.06
C PHE A 145 -12.83 5.88 31.27
N CYS A 146 -11.67 5.22 31.31
CA CYS A 146 -11.30 4.36 32.44
C CYS A 146 -11.17 5.14 33.75
N THR A 147 -10.68 6.38 33.70
CA THR A 147 -10.58 7.25 34.88
C THR A 147 -11.95 7.67 35.40
N GLN A 148 -12.92 7.95 34.52
CA GLN A 148 -14.26 8.41 34.92
C GLN A 148 -15.22 7.28 35.30
N ARG A 149 -15.17 6.16 34.58
CA ARG A 149 -16.16 5.06 34.67
C ARG A 149 -15.58 3.72 35.13
N GLY A 150 -14.25 3.61 35.19
CA GLY A 150 -13.55 2.42 35.64
C GLY A 150 -13.26 1.40 34.54
N GLY A 151 -12.27 0.54 34.79
CA GLY A 151 -11.84 -0.49 33.84
C GLY A 151 -12.87 -1.58 33.58
N ALA A 152 -13.72 -1.92 34.56
CA ALA A 152 -14.75 -2.95 34.40
C ALA A 152 -15.82 -2.57 33.36
N GLU A 153 -16.24 -1.30 33.33
CA GLU A 153 -17.17 -0.80 32.31
C GLU A 153 -16.49 -0.75 30.93
N TYR A 154 -15.21 -0.36 30.88
CA TYR A 154 -14.42 -0.38 29.66
C TYR A 154 -14.29 -1.80 29.07
N GLU A 155 -14.04 -2.80 29.90
CA GLU A 155 -13.97 -4.21 29.50
C GLU A 155 -15.32 -4.73 28.99
N ALA A 156 -16.42 -4.36 29.66
CA ALA A 156 -17.77 -4.70 29.19
C ALA A 156 -18.06 -4.10 27.80
N LEU A 157 -17.61 -2.87 27.53
CA LEU A 157 -17.72 -2.23 26.22
C LEU A 157 -16.81 -2.88 25.17
N LEU A 158 -15.58 -3.26 25.52
CA LEU A 158 -14.68 -3.99 24.61
C LEU A 158 -15.29 -5.31 24.14
N ASN A 159 -15.95 -6.03 25.04
CA ASN A 159 -16.61 -7.29 24.71
C ASN A 159 -17.76 -7.13 23.71
N GLN A 160 -18.43 -5.97 23.74
CA GLN A 160 -19.54 -5.62 22.85
C GLN A 160 -19.10 -4.81 21.62
N ALA A 161 -17.80 -4.55 21.46
CA ALA A 161 -17.29 -3.72 20.38
C ALA A 161 -17.68 -4.31 19.01
N PRO A 162 -18.30 -3.50 18.12
CA PRO A 162 -18.70 -3.97 16.80
C PRO A 162 -17.48 -4.35 15.94
N GLY A 163 -17.70 -5.28 15.01
CA GLY A 163 -16.73 -5.54 13.95
C GLY A 163 -16.46 -4.29 13.11
N TYR A 164 -15.25 -4.18 12.55
CA TYR A 164 -14.79 -2.98 11.84
C TYR A 164 -15.76 -2.47 10.76
N TYR A 165 -16.32 -3.36 9.94
CA TYR A 165 -17.24 -2.98 8.88
C TYR A 165 -18.59 -2.48 9.40
N TYR A 166 -19.08 -3.07 10.49
CA TYR A 166 -20.29 -2.61 11.18
C TYR A 166 -20.06 -1.23 11.81
N TRP A 167 -18.91 -1.05 12.46
CA TRP A 167 -18.50 0.25 12.98
C TRP A 167 -18.42 1.32 11.88
N LEU A 168 -17.84 1.00 10.72
CA LEU A 168 -17.81 1.90 9.57
C LEU A 168 -19.22 2.26 9.09
N ALA A 169 -20.14 1.31 9.05
CA ALA A 169 -21.53 1.58 8.68
C ALA A 169 -22.23 2.51 9.67
N ASP A 170 -22.00 2.33 10.98
CA ASP A 170 -22.54 3.24 11.99
C ASP A 170 -22.01 4.66 11.81
N ARG A 171 -20.71 4.80 11.52
CA ARG A 171 -20.08 6.09 11.22
C ARG A 171 -20.63 6.72 9.94
N ALA A 172 -20.79 5.94 8.87
CA ALA A 172 -21.38 6.43 7.63
C ALA A 172 -22.82 6.90 7.85
N ARG A 173 -23.60 6.21 8.68
CA ARG A 173 -24.97 6.61 9.04
C ARG A 173 -25.06 7.94 9.80
N GLN A 174 -24.00 8.30 10.52
CA GLN A 174 -23.89 9.60 11.19
C GLN A 174 -23.42 10.70 10.21
N GLN A 175 -22.56 10.34 9.26
CA GLN A 175 -22.01 11.27 8.27
C GLN A 175 -23.01 11.65 7.17
N PHE A 176 -23.84 10.71 6.74
CA PHE A 176 -24.86 10.90 5.71
C PHE A 176 -26.25 10.80 6.36
N ASP A 177 -27.21 11.67 6.01
CA ASP A 177 -28.55 11.65 6.61
C ASP A 177 -29.31 10.37 6.25
N ALA A 178 -29.20 9.35 7.09
CA ALA A 178 -29.79 8.04 6.85
C ALA A 178 -31.33 7.99 6.92
N ARG A 179 -31.98 9.12 7.23
CA ARG A 179 -33.44 9.25 7.15
C ARG A 179 -33.90 9.40 5.70
N THR A 180 -33.04 9.88 4.81
CA THR A 180 -33.32 10.05 3.38
C THR A 180 -32.82 8.86 2.58
N ALA A 181 -33.51 8.50 1.49
CA ALA A 181 -33.07 7.41 0.62
C ALA A 181 -31.70 7.71 -0.01
N GLU A 182 -31.47 8.97 -0.40
CA GLU A 182 -30.22 9.48 -0.95
C GLU A 182 -29.07 9.35 0.06
N GLY A 183 -29.31 9.71 1.33
CA GLY A 183 -28.32 9.60 2.39
C GLY A 183 -27.97 8.15 2.72
N ARG A 184 -28.94 7.23 2.73
CA ARG A 184 -28.68 5.78 2.90
C ARG A 184 -27.83 5.22 1.76
N VAL A 185 -28.13 5.58 0.51
CA VAL A 185 -27.33 5.16 -0.66
C VAL A 185 -25.92 5.75 -0.62
N ALA A 186 -25.77 7.02 -0.23
CA ALA A 186 -24.45 7.66 -0.09
C ALA A 186 -23.62 7.00 1.02
N ALA A 187 -24.24 6.71 2.17
CA ALA A 187 -23.62 5.97 3.27
C ALA A 187 -23.10 4.62 2.79
N PHE A 188 -23.95 3.82 2.14
CA PHE A 188 -23.53 2.51 1.64
C PHE A 188 -22.41 2.61 0.60
N ARG A 189 -22.49 3.57 -0.33
CA ARG A 189 -21.45 3.82 -1.35
C ARG A 189 -20.09 4.14 -0.72
N SER A 190 -20.06 4.83 0.42
CA SER A 190 -18.83 5.15 1.13
C SER A 190 -18.10 3.91 1.68
N LEU A 191 -18.81 2.81 1.93
CA LEU A 191 -18.26 1.57 2.49
C LEU A 191 -17.62 0.66 1.43
N LEU A 192 -17.97 0.84 0.16
CA LEU A 192 -17.55 -0.02 -0.95
C LEU A 192 -16.02 -0.19 -1.08
N PRO A 193 -15.19 0.85 -0.93
CA PRO A 193 -13.74 0.69 -0.98
C PRO A 193 -13.19 -0.22 0.12
N ALA A 194 -13.86 -0.30 1.28
CA ALA A 194 -13.47 -1.19 2.37
C ALA A 194 -13.96 -2.62 2.11
N ILE A 195 -15.20 -2.77 1.64
CA ILE A 195 -15.82 -4.07 1.31
C ILE A 195 -15.08 -4.77 0.17
N ASN A 196 -14.69 -4.03 -0.88
CA ASN A 196 -14.00 -4.59 -2.05
C ASN A 196 -12.61 -5.18 -1.72
N ARG A 197 -12.03 -4.83 -0.56
CA ARG A 197 -10.76 -5.40 -0.09
C ARG A 197 -10.90 -6.78 0.57
N VAL A 198 -12.12 -7.18 0.97
CA VAL A 198 -12.37 -8.51 1.56
C VAL A 198 -12.09 -9.57 0.51
N ARG A 199 -11.07 -10.42 0.68
CA ARG A 199 -10.65 -11.38 -0.36
C ARG A 199 -11.67 -12.51 -0.57
N ASP A 200 -12.23 -13.03 0.51
CA ASP A 200 -13.23 -14.11 0.48
C ASP A 200 -14.55 -13.61 -0.14
N LYS A 201 -15.02 -14.31 -1.18
CA LYS A 201 -16.22 -13.90 -1.92
C LYS A 201 -17.51 -14.16 -1.13
N ILE A 202 -17.55 -15.23 -0.35
CA ILE A 202 -18.73 -15.60 0.45
C ILE A 202 -18.87 -14.60 1.60
N GLU A 203 -17.77 -14.32 2.30
CA GLU A 203 -17.74 -13.32 3.38
C GLU A 203 -18.11 -11.93 2.84
N ARG A 204 -17.58 -11.54 1.68
CA ARG A 204 -17.90 -10.26 1.06
C ARG A 204 -19.39 -10.14 0.72
N VAL A 205 -20.00 -11.19 0.19
CA VAL A 205 -21.43 -11.19 -0.15
C VAL A 205 -22.30 -11.12 1.11
N ALA A 206 -21.98 -11.91 2.14
CA ALA A 206 -22.67 -11.85 3.43
C ALA A 206 -22.58 -10.44 4.04
N LEU A 207 -21.37 -9.87 4.06
CA LEU A 207 -21.13 -8.53 4.58
C LEU A 207 -21.89 -7.46 3.80
N VAL A 208 -21.91 -7.54 2.46
CA VAL A 208 -22.69 -6.61 1.62
C VAL A 208 -24.16 -6.62 2.01
N ASN A 209 -24.75 -7.79 2.20
CA ASN A 209 -26.15 -7.93 2.57
C ASN A 209 -26.40 -7.37 3.97
N ASP A 210 -25.59 -7.77 4.96
CA ASP A 210 -25.74 -7.31 6.35
C ASP A 210 -25.62 -5.78 6.48
N LEU A 211 -24.66 -5.17 5.76
CA LEU A 211 -24.48 -3.72 5.78
C LEU A 211 -25.59 -2.98 5.02
N ALA A 212 -26.14 -3.58 3.96
CA ALA A 212 -27.24 -3.01 3.20
C ALA A 212 -28.52 -2.99 4.05
N ASP A 213 -28.83 -4.12 4.69
CA ASP A 213 -29.95 -4.25 5.62
C ASP A 213 -29.81 -3.28 6.79
N ARG A 214 -28.62 -3.20 7.38
CA ARG A 214 -28.33 -2.29 8.51
C ARG A 214 -28.44 -0.82 8.13
N LEU A 215 -28.08 -0.47 6.90
CA LEU A 215 -28.24 0.90 6.38
C LEU A 215 -29.63 1.16 5.80
N GLY A 216 -30.53 0.17 5.75
CA GLY A 216 -31.88 0.31 5.21
C GLY A 216 -31.89 0.52 3.69
N VAL A 217 -30.95 -0.08 2.98
CA VAL A 217 -30.86 -0.04 1.52
C VAL A 217 -31.17 -1.42 0.97
N GLU A 218 -32.05 -1.50 -0.03
CA GLU A 218 -32.36 -2.77 -0.67
C GLU A 218 -31.12 -3.30 -1.43
N PRO A 219 -30.59 -4.50 -1.07
CA PRO A 219 -29.34 -5.02 -1.64
C PRO A 219 -29.37 -5.14 -3.18
N GLY A 220 -30.52 -5.48 -3.74
CA GLY A 220 -30.74 -5.60 -5.19
C GLY A 220 -30.63 -4.27 -5.93
N LEU A 221 -31.22 -3.20 -5.38
CA LEU A 221 -31.19 -1.85 -5.97
C LEU A 221 -29.79 -1.22 -5.92
N VAL A 222 -28.96 -1.58 -4.93
CA VAL A 222 -27.58 -1.08 -4.88
C VAL A 222 -26.73 -1.74 -5.94
N LEU A 223 -26.82 -3.06 -6.11
CA LEU A 223 -26.12 -3.81 -7.15
C LEU A 223 -26.58 -3.42 -8.57
N GLU A 224 -27.87 -3.12 -8.76
CA GLU A 224 -28.39 -2.57 -10.02
C GLU A 224 -27.97 -1.12 -10.26
N ASN A 225 -28.04 -0.24 -9.26
CA ASN A 225 -27.49 1.12 -9.37
C ASN A 225 -25.95 1.12 -9.45
N PHE A 226 -25.27 0.02 -9.10
CA PHE A 226 -23.86 -0.21 -9.39
C PHE A 226 -23.63 -0.42 -10.89
N ARG A 227 -24.47 -1.26 -11.53
CA ARG A 227 -24.46 -1.42 -12.99
C ARG A 227 -24.86 -0.11 -13.67
N ARG A 228 -25.85 0.59 -13.13
CA ARG A 228 -26.44 1.80 -13.73
C ARG A 228 -25.64 3.07 -13.47
N ALA A 229 -25.08 3.32 -12.29
CA ALA A 229 -24.20 4.48 -12.03
C ALA A 229 -22.80 4.31 -12.66
N ALA A 230 -22.34 3.07 -12.84
CA ALA A 230 -21.20 2.77 -13.72
C ALA A 230 -21.56 2.95 -15.21
N ALA A 231 -22.84 2.77 -15.58
CA ALA A 231 -23.36 3.01 -16.93
C ALA A 231 -23.82 4.47 -17.19
N GLU A 232 -24.15 5.28 -16.19
CA GLU A 232 -24.59 6.68 -16.34
C GLU A 232 -23.39 7.64 -16.33
N ARG A 233 -22.26 7.24 -15.72
CA ARG A 233 -20.94 7.84 -16.03
C ARG A 233 -20.49 7.56 -17.48
N ARG A 234 -21.16 6.62 -18.17
CA ARG A 234 -21.01 6.38 -19.61
C ARG A 234 -22.17 7.10 -20.33
N GLY A 235 -21.91 8.33 -20.78
CA GLY A 235 -22.73 8.97 -21.83
C GLY A 235 -22.80 8.09 -23.10
N PRO A 236 -23.59 8.50 -24.12
CA PRO A 236 -24.08 7.62 -25.18
C PRO A 236 -22.99 6.74 -25.79
N ALA A 237 -23.33 5.46 -25.88
CA ALA A 237 -22.45 4.32 -26.06
C ALA A 237 -21.52 4.45 -27.27
N VAL A 238 -20.28 4.81 -27.00
CA VAL A 238 -19.13 4.10 -27.58
C VAL A 238 -18.80 2.98 -26.59
N ALA A 239 -18.71 1.75 -27.09
CA ALA A 239 -18.46 0.55 -26.30
C ALA A 239 -17.30 0.76 -25.30
N PRO A 240 -17.40 0.25 -24.05
CA PRO A 240 -16.42 0.56 -23.02
C PRO A 240 -15.10 -0.18 -23.30
N ALA A 241 -14.08 0.56 -23.72
CA ALA A 241 -12.71 0.11 -23.58
C ALA A 241 -12.37 0.08 -22.08
N GLU A 242 -11.96 -1.08 -21.59
CA GLU A 242 -11.24 -1.24 -20.33
C GLU A 242 -10.08 -0.24 -20.29
N VAL A 243 -10.12 0.76 -19.42
CA VAL A 243 -8.88 1.46 -19.06
C VAL A 243 -8.19 0.57 -18.03
N SER A 244 -7.56 -0.49 -18.53
CA SER A 244 -6.64 -1.29 -17.73
C SER A 244 -5.46 -0.40 -17.33
N SER A 245 -5.17 -0.34 -16.04
CA SER A 245 -3.91 0.21 -15.56
C SER A 245 -2.77 -0.63 -16.10
N LEU A 246 -1.64 -0.03 -16.47
CA LEU A 246 -0.45 -0.78 -16.91
C LEU A 246 -0.10 -1.88 -15.89
N GLN A 247 0.16 -3.07 -16.39
CA GLN A 247 0.74 -4.17 -15.63
C GLN A 247 2.10 -3.73 -15.07
N PRO A 248 2.56 -4.31 -13.94
CA PRO A 248 3.87 -3.98 -13.37
C PRO A 248 5.02 -4.09 -14.38
N ALA A 249 5.01 -5.11 -15.23
CA ALA A 249 6.03 -5.31 -16.28
C ALA A 249 5.98 -4.23 -17.38
N GLU A 250 4.77 -3.81 -17.81
CA GLU A 250 4.61 -2.73 -18.80
C GLU A 250 5.11 -1.40 -18.24
N ARG A 251 4.80 -1.10 -16.98
CA ARG A 251 5.24 0.13 -16.31
C ARG A 251 6.76 0.17 -16.12
N LEU A 252 7.36 -0.95 -15.68
CA LEU A 252 8.81 -1.06 -15.51
C LEU A 252 9.53 -0.86 -16.85
N LEU A 253 9.08 -1.56 -17.90
CA LEU A 253 9.65 -1.45 -19.24
C LEU A 253 9.51 -0.03 -19.78
N LEU A 254 8.33 0.59 -19.67
CA LEU A 254 8.11 1.97 -20.10
C LEU A 254 9.04 2.96 -19.36
N ARG A 255 9.16 2.82 -18.04
CA ARG A 255 10.06 3.65 -17.22
C ARG A 255 11.52 3.51 -17.69
N LEU A 256 12.00 2.27 -17.84
CA LEU A 256 13.37 1.99 -18.28
C LEU A 256 13.67 2.61 -19.65
N LEU A 257 12.75 2.46 -20.60
CA LEU A 257 12.90 3.00 -21.95
C LEU A 257 12.94 4.53 -21.97
N MET A 258 12.28 5.21 -21.02
CA MET A 258 12.34 6.67 -20.89
C MET A 258 13.63 7.16 -20.21
N GLU A 259 14.09 6.48 -19.16
CA GLU A 259 15.19 6.94 -18.30
C GLU A 259 16.58 6.50 -18.79
N ASN A 260 16.69 5.40 -19.55
CA ASN A 260 17.98 4.80 -19.90
C ASN A 260 18.16 4.62 -21.42
N GLU A 261 19.12 5.37 -22.00
CA GLU A 261 19.41 5.31 -23.43
C GLU A 261 20.02 4.00 -23.90
N GLY A 262 20.95 3.43 -23.14
CA GLY A 262 21.57 2.14 -23.48
C GLY A 262 20.53 1.03 -23.49
N ALA A 263 19.70 0.96 -22.45
CA ALA A 263 18.63 -0.02 -22.36
C ALA A 263 17.56 0.17 -23.43
N ARG A 264 17.22 1.42 -23.78
CA ARG A 264 16.27 1.72 -24.87
C ARG A 264 16.74 1.15 -26.21
N ARG A 265 18.02 1.32 -26.57
CA ARG A 265 18.55 0.80 -27.84
C ARG A 265 18.52 -0.73 -27.90
N GLU A 266 18.87 -1.40 -26.80
CA GLU A 266 18.90 -2.87 -26.75
C GLU A 266 17.48 -3.47 -26.72
N LEU A 267 16.61 -2.97 -25.84
CA LEU A 267 15.30 -3.57 -25.59
C LEU A 267 14.30 -3.31 -26.71
N LEU A 268 14.33 -2.16 -27.38
CA LEU A 268 13.44 -1.92 -28.53
C LEU A 268 13.69 -2.92 -29.66
N GLY A 269 14.95 -3.28 -29.92
CA GLY A 269 15.31 -4.30 -30.91
C GLY A 269 14.95 -5.73 -30.48
N GLU A 270 14.92 -6.03 -29.18
CA GLU A 270 14.39 -7.29 -28.64
C GLU A 270 12.85 -7.35 -28.75
N MET A 271 12.16 -6.28 -28.38
CA MET A 271 10.70 -6.13 -28.43
C MET A 271 10.15 -6.31 -29.85
N GLN A 272 10.79 -5.70 -30.86
CA GLN A 272 10.40 -5.82 -32.26
C GLN A 272 10.49 -7.26 -32.79
N ARG A 273 11.48 -8.03 -32.29
CA ARG A 273 11.64 -9.44 -32.69
C ARG A 273 10.65 -10.35 -32.00
N SER A 274 10.28 -10.05 -30.75
CA SER A 274 9.37 -10.93 -30.00
C SER A 274 7.90 -10.61 -30.21
N GLY A 275 7.54 -9.38 -30.60
CA GLY A 275 6.13 -8.96 -30.71
C GLY A 275 5.38 -8.99 -29.37
N ALA A 276 6.11 -9.07 -28.26
CA ALA A 276 5.57 -9.26 -26.91
C ALA A 276 4.63 -8.15 -26.44
N VAL A 277 4.84 -6.97 -27.00
CA VAL A 277 4.17 -5.73 -26.58
C VAL A 277 3.06 -5.30 -27.52
N GLU A 278 2.77 -6.07 -28.58
CA GLU A 278 1.71 -5.74 -29.54
C GLU A 278 0.32 -5.77 -28.87
N ASP A 279 0.11 -6.72 -27.97
CA ASP A 279 -1.13 -6.90 -27.20
C ASP A 279 -1.12 -6.12 -25.87
N SER A 280 -0.07 -5.31 -25.61
CA SER A 280 0.08 -4.51 -24.40
C SER A 280 -0.86 -3.31 -24.39
N ARG A 281 -1.29 -2.87 -23.19
CA ARG A 281 -1.99 -1.59 -23.04
C ARG A 281 -1.12 -0.41 -23.46
N ALA A 282 0.20 -0.52 -23.32
CA ALA A 282 1.18 0.47 -23.75
C ALA A 282 1.67 0.26 -25.20
N ALA A 283 1.03 -0.61 -26.02
CA ALA A 283 1.47 -0.89 -27.38
C ALA A 283 1.66 0.37 -28.24
N GLY A 284 0.74 1.35 -28.14
CA GLY A 284 0.87 2.62 -28.86
C GLY A 284 2.08 3.45 -28.40
N VAL A 285 2.38 3.43 -27.10
CA VAL A 285 3.57 4.07 -26.53
C VAL A 285 4.86 3.39 -27.01
N PHE A 286 4.90 2.06 -27.00
CA PHE A 286 6.06 1.31 -27.49
C PHE A 286 6.31 1.54 -28.98
N ARG A 287 5.27 1.54 -29.82
CA ARG A 287 5.40 1.87 -31.25
C ARG A 287 5.92 3.29 -31.48
N ALA A 288 5.49 4.27 -30.67
CA ALA A 288 6.00 5.63 -30.77
C ALA A 288 7.49 5.72 -30.36
N LEU A 289 7.89 4.98 -29.32
CA LEU A 289 9.29 4.87 -28.90
C LEU A 289 10.17 4.22 -29.98
N GLU A 290 9.68 3.17 -30.64
CA GLU A 290 10.35 2.55 -31.77
C GLU A 290 10.50 3.50 -32.95
N SER A 291 9.42 4.20 -33.32
CA SER A 291 9.44 5.18 -34.41
C SER A 291 10.40 6.33 -34.13
N LEU A 292 10.49 6.79 -32.88
CA LEU A 292 11.46 7.80 -32.44
C LEU A 292 12.89 7.29 -32.50
N SER A 293 13.13 6.05 -32.07
CA SER A 293 14.46 5.47 -32.16
C SER A 293 14.90 5.26 -33.62
N ALA A 294 13.96 4.99 -34.52
CA ALA A 294 14.23 4.82 -35.95
C ALA A 294 14.53 6.13 -36.69
N SER A 295 14.08 7.30 -36.19
CA SER A 295 14.41 8.59 -36.80
C SER A 295 15.85 9.03 -36.56
N GLY A 296 16.56 8.38 -35.62
CA GLY A 296 17.95 8.71 -35.26
C GLY A 296 18.09 9.99 -34.43
N GLU A 297 16.97 10.62 -34.04
CA GLU A 297 16.96 11.78 -33.15
C GLU A 297 17.23 11.37 -31.69
N PRO A 298 17.89 12.21 -30.87
CA PRO A 298 18.03 11.95 -29.45
C PRO A 298 16.63 11.89 -28.80
N PHE A 299 16.45 10.92 -27.89
CA PHE A 299 15.17 10.73 -27.23
C PHE A 299 14.82 11.95 -26.36
N ASP A 300 13.62 12.49 -26.60
CA ASP A 300 13.00 13.52 -25.79
C ASP A 300 11.56 13.11 -25.44
N VAL A 301 11.22 13.24 -24.16
CA VAL A 301 9.89 12.88 -23.66
C VAL A 301 8.83 13.81 -24.23
N THR A 302 9.14 15.08 -24.50
CA THR A 302 8.21 16.02 -25.13
C THR A 302 7.91 15.60 -26.57
N ALA A 303 8.95 15.21 -27.32
CA ALA A 303 8.84 14.63 -28.66
C ALA A 303 8.05 13.31 -28.69
N LEU A 304 8.15 12.48 -27.64
CA LEU A 304 7.32 11.28 -27.44
C LEU A 304 5.86 11.66 -27.22
N LEU A 305 5.57 12.53 -26.25
CA LEU A 305 4.20 12.98 -25.97
C LEU A 305 3.53 13.62 -27.18
N GLY A 306 4.29 14.32 -28.03
CA GLY A 306 3.79 14.92 -29.28
C GLY A 306 3.36 13.90 -30.34
N ARG A 307 3.81 12.64 -30.26
CA ARG A 307 3.48 11.55 -31.19
C ARG A 307 2.39 10.61 -30.67
N LEU A 308 1.88 10.85 -29.47
CA LEU A 308 0.92 9.97 -28.80
C LEU A 308 -0.50 10.55 -28.79
N GLU A 309 -1.47 9.65 -28.91
CA GLU A 309 -2.88 9.94 -28.68
C GLU A 309 -3.17 10.11 -27.18
N GLU A 310 -4.25 10.83 -26.84
CA GLU A 310 -4.71 11.06 -25.45
C GLU A 310 -4.62 9.85 -24.49
N PRO A 311 -5.12 8.65 -24.84
CA PRO A 311 -5.05 7.51 -23.93
C PRO A 311 -3.63 7.03 -23.64
N ASP A 312 -2.66 7.31 -24.51
CA ASP A 312 -1.27 6.88 -24.38
C ASP A 312 -0.39 7.98 -23.77
N ARG A 313 -0.69 9.27 -24.06
CA ARG A 313 -0.11 10.42 -23.36
C ARG A 313 -0.33 10.34 -21.86
N ARG A 314 -1.52 9.91 -21.44
CA ARG A 314 -1.84 9.70 -20.02
C ARG A 314 -0.99 8.61 -19.40
N LEU A 315 -0.75 7.49 -20.10
CA LEU A 315 0.10 6.40 -19.59
C LEU A 315 1.53 6.87 -19.33
N VAL A 316 2.09 7.64 -20.26
CA VAL A 316 3.43 8.23 -20.12
C VAL A 316 3.45 9.21 -18.96
N THR A 317 2.48 10.13 -18.90
CA THR A 317 2.39 11.15 -17.83
C THR A 317 2.24 10.52 -16.45
N ASP A 318 1.37 9.52 -16.30
CA ASP A 318 1.16 8.80 -15.03
C ASP A 318 2.43 8.05 -14.61
N THR A 319 3.16 7.48 -15.58
CA THR A 319 4.45 6.81 -15.30
C THR A 319 5.51 7.81 -14.86
N MET A 320 5.55 9.01 -15.45
CA MET A 320 6.45 10.10 -15.06
C MET A 320 6.16 10.67 -13.67
N LEU A 321 4.88 10.84 -13.33
CA LEU A 321 4.47 11.32 -11.99
C LEU A 321 4.74 10.29 -10.90
N GLY A 322 4.81 9.00 -11.26
CA GLY A 322 5.10 7.89 -10.37
C GLY A 322 6.58 7.52 -10.23
N LEU A 323 7.50 8.28 -10.84
CA LEU A 323 8.94 8.00 -10.77
C LEU A 323 9.44 8.18 -9.33
N THR A 324 9.66 7.05 -8.66
CA THR A 324 10.21 7.00 -7.29
C THR A 324 11.20 5.85 -7.20
N GLY A 325 12.26 6.02 -6.39
CA GLY A 325 13.34 5.04 -6.27
C GLY A 325 14.29 5.02 -7.47
N ASP A 326 15.28 4.13 -7.42
CA ASP A 326 16.32 4.03 -8.44
C ASP A 326 15.75 3.63 -9.82
N PRO A 327 16.33 4.13 -10.92
CA PRO A 327 15.92 3.74 -12.25
C PRO A 327 16.17 2.24 -12.44
N PRO A 328 15.26 1.50 -13.09
CA PRO A 328 15.47 0.10 -13.37
C PRO A 328 16.73 -0.12 -14.21
N ASP A 329 17.34 -1.29 -14.07
CA ASP A 329 18.47 -1.71 -14.90
C ASP A 329 18.02 -2.52 -16.14
N LEU A 330 18.97 -2.82 -17.03
CA LEU A 330 18.72 -3.59 -18.25
C LEU A 330 18.25 -5.03 -17.96
N GLU A 331 18.73 -5.65 -16.88
CA GLU A 331 18.36 -7.02 -16.52
C GLU A 331 16.89 -7.08 -16.09
N GLN A 332 16.46 -6.13 -15.27
CA GLN A 332 15.08 -5.93 -14.87
C GLN A 332 14.18 -5.64 -16.08
N GLY A 333 14.68 -4.86 -17.05
CA GLY A 333 14.01 -4.65 -18.34
C GLY A 333 13.77 -5.93 -19.13
N ARG A 334 14.82 -6.76 -19.28
CA ARG A 334 14.70 -8.06 -19.96
C ARG A 334 13.77 -9.02 -19.22
N ALA A 335 13.80 -9.03 -17.89
CA ALA A 335 12.88 -9.82 -17.08
C ALA A 335 11.43 -9.37 -17.28
N ALA A 336 11.17 -8.06 -17.35
CA ALA A 336 9.85 -7.52 -17.66
C ALA A 336 9.40 -7.90 -19.07
N LEU A 337 10.28 -7.84 -20.07
CA LEU A 337 9.97 -8.27 -21.44
C LEU A 337 9.57 -9.76 -21.49
N ARG A 338 10.34 -10.66 -20.86
CA ARG A 338 9.99 -12.09 -20.75
C ARG A 338 8.65 -12.34 -20.05
N ALA A 339 8.33 -11.53 -19.04
CA ALA A 339 7.04 -11.61 -18.34
C ALA A 339 5.87 -11.22 -19.27
N LEU A 340 6.05 -10.18 -20.10
CA LEU A 340 5.06 -9.78 -21.11
C LEU A 340 4.90 -10.85 -22.19
N GLU A 341 5.99 -11.46 -22.65
CA GLU A 341 5.98 -12.58 -23.60
C GLU A 341 5.17 -13.77 -23.06
N SER A 342 5.44 -14.14 -21.80
CA SER A 342 4.76 -15.24 -21.13
C SER A 342 3.25 -14.97 -20.95
N ALA A 343 2.90 -13.73 -20.59
CA ALA A 343 1.51 -13.31 -20.42
C ALA A 343 0.75 -13.29 -21.76
N ALA A 344 1.36 -12.73 -22.82
CA ALA A 344 0.79 -12.71 -24.16
C ALA A 344 0.59 -14.13 -24.70
N TRP A 345 1.54 -15.02 -24.46
CA TRP A 345 1.43 -16.44 -24.80
C TRP A 345 0.23 -17.11 -24.12
N GLU A 346 0.06 -16.89 -22.81
CA GLU A 346 -1.00 -17.54 -22.05
C GLU A 346 -2.40 -17.10 -22.51
N VAL A 347 -2.55 -15.81 -22.86
CA VAL A 347 -3.79 -15.27 -23.44
C VAL A 347 -4.06 -15.89 -24.81
N ARG A 348 -3.08 -15.90 -25.72
CA ARG A 348 -3.24 -16.49 -27.06
C ARG A 348 -3.59 -17.98 -26.99
N ARG A 349 -2.97 -18.73 -26.06
CA ARG A 349 -3.27 -20.14 -25.81
C ARG A 349 -4.72 -20.36 -25.34
N LYS A 350 -5.21 -19.55 -24.39
CA LYS A 350 -6.60 -19.60 -23.91
C LYS A 350 -7.60 -19.28 -25.02
N THR A 351 -7.31 -18.26 -25.83
CA THR A 351 -8.14 -17.86 -26.97
C THR A 351 -8.23 -18.96 -28.02
N LEU A 352 -7.10 -19.58 -28.39
CA LEU A 352 -7.09 -20.71 -29.32
C LEU A 352 -7.84 -21.91 -28.77
N HIS A 353 -7.66 -22.24 -27.49
CA HIS A 353 -8.40 -23.33 -26.86
C HIS A 353 -9.92 -23.13 -26.93
N LYS A 354 -10.38 -21.90 -26.68
CA LYS A 354 -11.80 -21.54 -26.79
C LYS A 354 -12.31 -21.67 -28.24
N ARG A 355 -11.55 -21.17 -29.22
CA ARG A 355 -11.90 -21.28 -30.65
C ARG A 355 -11.98 -22.72 -31.13
N ILE A 356 -11.07 -23.59 -30.64
CA ILE A 356 -11.10 -25.04 -30.93
C ILE A 356 -12.41 -25.65 -30.41
N GLN A 357 -12.77 -25.39 -29.15
CA GLN A 357 -14.02 -25.91 -28.56
C GLN A 357 -15.27 -25.41 -29.30
N GLU A 358 -15.27 -24.16 -29.75
CA GLU A 358 -16.38 -23.58 -30.51
C GLU A 358 -16.50 -24.23 -31.90
N ALA A 359 -15.38 -24.46 -32.59
CA ALA A 359 -15.34 -25.14 -33.89
C ALA A 359 -15.79 -26.62 -33.78
N GLU A 360 -15.37 -27.33 -32.73
CA GLU A 360 -15.81 -28.70 -32.43
C GLU A 360 -17.31 -28.78 -32.18
N LYS A 361 -17.86 -27.88 -31.34
CA LYS A 361 -19.30 -27.80 -31.06
C LYS A 361 -20.13 -27.44 -32.29
N ALA A 362 -19.57 -26.64 -33.20
CA ALA A 362 -20.22 -26.27 -34.46
C ALA A 362 -20.08 -27.33 -35.57
N GLY A 363 -19.41 -28.47 -35.31
CA GLY A 363 -19.20 -29.54 -36.29
C GLY A 363 -18.20 -29.20 -37.39
N LYS A 364 -17.40 -28.13 -37.24
CA LYS A 364 -16.44 -27.66 -38.24
C LYS A 364 -15.07 -28.32 -38.03
N MET A 365 -14.97 -29.61 -38.36
CA MET A 365 -13.79 -30.43 -38.04
C MET A 365 -12.49 -29.94 -38.71
N GLU A 366 -12.54 -29.46 -39.95
CA GLU A 366 -11.37 -28.90 -40.64
C GLU A 366 -10.84 -27.62 -39.96
N GLU A 367 -11.73 -26.76 -39.47
CA GLU A 367 -11.37 -25.54 -38.74
C GLU A 367 -10.75 -25.88 -37.38
N ALA A 368 -11.32 -26.86 -36.66
CA ALA A 368 -10.78 -27.34 -35.39
C ALA A 368 -9.37 -27.94 -35.54
N LEU A 369 -9.13 -28.76 -36.56
CA LEU A 369 -7.81 -29.34 -36.84
C LEU A 369 -6.77 -28.27 -37.18
N ARG A 370 -7.13 -27.25 -37.97
CA ARG A 370 -6.23 -26.13 -38.29
C ARG A 370 -5.85 -25.32 -37.05
N LEU A 371 -6.81 -25.02 -36.18
CA LEU A 371 -6.57 -24.29 -34.94
C LEU A 371 -5.73 -25.11 -33.94
N LEU A 372 -5.87 -26.44 -33.96
CA LEU A 372 -5.07 -27.34 -33.13
C LEU A 372 -3.60 -27.38 -33.59
N GLN A 373 -3.35 -27.39 -34.90
CA GLN A 373 -2.00 -27.24 -35.45
C GLN A 373 -1.38 -25.89 -35.08
N GLU A 374 -2.12 -24.79 -35.22
CA GLU A 374 -1.67 -23.44 -34.82
C GLU A 374 -1.31 -23.39 -33.32
N LYS A 375 -2.11 -24.03 -32.47
CA LYS A 375 -1.82 -24.14 -31.04
C LYS A 375 -0.53 -24.94 -30.75
N GLN A 376 -0.32 -26.08 -31.43
CA GLN A 376 0.90 -26.89 -31.27
C GLN A 376 2.14 -26.16 -31.75
N GLU A 377 2.06 -25.44 -32.86
CA GLU A 377 3.16 -24.60 -33.36
C GLU A 377 3.53 -23.51 -32.36
N LEU A 378 2.53 -22.84 -31.77
CA LEU A 378 2.73 -21.82 -30.74
C LEU A 378 3.34 -22.39 -29.45
N GLU A 379 2.90 -23.57 -29.00
CA GLU A 379 3.49 -24.26 -27.84
C GLU A 379 4.95 -24.67 -28.10
N SER A 380 5.28 -25.09 -29.33
CA SER A 380 6.66 -25.41 -29.72
C SER A 380 7.58 -24.20 -29.81
N ARG A 381 7.04 -23.01 -30.09
CA ARG A 381 7.79 -21.74 -30.11
C ARG A 381 8.06 -21.24 -28.70
N ALA A 382 7.08 -21.31 -27.81
CA ALA A 382 7.25 -20.97 -26.41
C ALA A 382 8.29 -21.85 -25.71
N ALA A 383 8.31 -23.15 -26.01
CA ALA A 383 9.31 -24.09 -25.48
C ALA A 383 10.74 -23.87 -26.01
N ARG A 384 10.90 -23.09 -27.10
CA ARG A 384 12.21 -22.76 -27.72
C ARG A 384 12.71 -21.35 -27.35
N GLY A 385 11.87 -20.52 -26.73
CA GLY A 385 12.16 -19.13 -26.37
C GLY A 385 12.23 -18.83 -24.87
N LEU A 386 12.05 -19.85 -24.03
CA LEU A 386 12.44 -19.87 -22.60
C LEU A 386 13.78 -20.61 -22.49
#